data_AF-A0A1H0ZMJ4-F1
#
_entry.id   AF-A0A1H0ZMJ4-F1
#
_cell.length_a   1.000
_cell.length_b   1.000
_cell.length_c   1.000
_cell.angle_alpha   90.00
_cell.angle_beta   90.00
_cell.angle_gamma   90.00
#
_symmetry.space_group_name_H-M   'P 1'
#
loop_
_entity.id
_entity.type
_entity.pdbx_description
1 polymer ?
#
loop_
_entity_poly.entity_id
_entity_poly.type
_entity_poly.pdbx_seq_one_letter_code
_entity_poly.pdbx_strand_id
1 'polypeptide(L)'
;MMKKTLQNEEGNIALFVLGMLGIIMILLILVVNLGGALAVKESSATTVQQASLAGSSVLYEEVRQIIYDYEDETLEGALQAFFEDIEEKVGVRADALTSNSSYNGWTANEIHIEAFDQVLKDELNRSVVREKLEDLLQYENIESKVIDEVKETILENDGVLEGAKLYIRDHRIYVRAANDMEAFSYDGYMEGIKENIYQESAGPKIDFINVIWDGRRTVPLD
;
A
#
# COMPACT_ATOMS: atom_id res chain seq x y z
N MET A 1 -56.44 51.37 -12.45
CA MET A 1 -55.48 51.12 -11.35
C MET A 1 -54.96 49.67 -11.27
N MET A 2 -55.47 48.70 -12.05
CA MET A 2 -55.03 47.28 -11.98
C MET A 2 -53.67 46.93 -12.62
N LYS A 3 -53.06 47.82 -13.43
CA LYS A 3 -51.84 47.49 -14.18
C LYS A 3 -50.54 47.56 -13.35
N LYS A 4 -50.54 48.25 -12.20
CA LYS A 4 -49.33 48.44 -11.37
C LYS A 4 -49.06 47.28 -10.40
N THR A 5 -50.06 46.47 -10.08
CA THR A 5 -49.92 45.35 -9.13
C THR A 5 -49.32 44.10 -9.78
N LEU A 6 -49.63 43.83 -11.05
CA LEU A 6 -49.11 42.67 -11.79
C LEU A 6 -47.58 42.77 -12.06
N GLN A 7 -47.05 43.98 -12.30
CA GLN A 7 -45.60 44.19 -12.45
C GLN A 7 -44.80 43.95 -11.17
N ASN A 8 -45.45 43.96 -10.01
CA ASN A 8 -44.79 43.76 -8.71
C ASN A 8 -44.63 42.26 -8.36
N GLU A 9 -45.43 41.38 -8.97
CA GLU A 9 -45.29 39.93 -8.82
C GLU A 9 -44.14 39.36 -9.65
N GLU A 10 -43.91 39.90 -10.87
CA GLU A 10 -42.78 39.50 -11.72
C GLU A 10 -41.42 39.79 -11.06
N GLY A 11 -41.27 40.93 -10.36
CA GLY A 11 -40.06 41.26 -9.60
C GLY A 11 -39.82 40.34 -8.40
N ASN A 12 -40.89 39.90 -7.73
CA ASN A 12 -40.80 38.96 -6.61
C ASN A 12 -40.46 37.54 -7.09
N ILE A 13 -41.03 37.12 -8.22
CA ILE A 13 -40.68 35.84 -8.87
C ILE A 13 -39.24 35.86 -9.37
N ALA A 14 -38.77 36.97 -9.95
CA ALA A 14 -37.39 37.10 -10.40
C ALA A 14 -36.39 36.99 -9.24
N LEU A 15 -36.64 37.67 -8.12
CA LEU A 15 -35.82 37.56 -6.91
C LEU A 15 -35.84 36.16 -6.31
N PHE A 16 -37.01 35.50 -6.30
CA PHE A 16 -37.16 34.13 -5.83
C PHE A 16 -36.36 33.14 -6.71
N VAL A 17 -36.46 33.26 -8.04
CA VAL A 17 -35.70 32.42 -8.98
C VAL A 17 -34.19 32.69 -8.84
N LEU A 18 -33.77 33.93 -8.70
CA LEU A 18 -32.35 34.27 -8.50
C LEU A 18 -31.82 33.68 -7.18
N GLY A 19 -32.62 33.75 -6.11
CA GLY A 19 -32.30 33.15 -4.82
C GLY A 19 -32.18 31.63 -4.89
N MET A 20 -33.11 30.96 -5.58
CA MET A 20 -33.03 29.52 -5.83
C MET A 20 -31.80 29.14 -6.65
N LEU A 21 -31.48 29.91 -7.70
CA LEU A 21 -30.27 29.70 -8.50
C LEU A 21 -29.00 29.85 -7.64
N GLY A 22 -28.99 30.83 -6.73
CA GLY A 22 -27.90 30.98 -5.75
C GLY A 22 -27.73 29.75 -4.86
N ILE A 23 -28.83 29.21 -4.31
CA ILE A 23 -28.79 28.01 -3.48
C ILE A 23 -28.32 26.80 -4.30
N ILE A 24 -28.82 26.63 -5.54
CA ILE A 24 -28.39 25.54 -6.43
C ILE A 24 -26.89 25.64 -6.73
N MET A 25 -26.37 26.85 -6.96
CA MET A 25 -24.95 27.06 -7.21
C MET A 25 -24.09 26.69 -6.00
N ILE A 26 -24.51 27.07 -4.79
CA ILE A 26 -23.84 26.66 -3.54
C ILE A 26 -23.87 25.14 -3.36
N LEU A 27 -25.02 24.51 -3.60
CA LEU A 27 -25.16 23.05 -3.52
C LEU A 27 -24.26 22.35 -4.53
N LEU A 28 -24.15 22.86 -5.76
CA LEU A 28 -23.26 22.30 -6.78
C LEU A 28 -21.79 22.36 -6.35
N ILE A 29 -21.34 23.50 -5.81
CA ILE A 29 -19.96 23.63 -5.29
C ILE A 29 -19.71 22.61 -4.18
N LEU A 30 -20.68 22.46 -3.27
CA LEU A 30 -20.57 21.47 -2.19
C LEU A 30 -20.49 20.03 -2.73
N VAL A 31 -21.33 19.68 -3.70
CA VAL A 31 -21.31 18.33 -4.31
C VAL A 31 -19.99 18.08 -5.03
N VAL A 32 -19.47 19.06 -5.78
CA VAL A 32 -18.18 18.94 -6.47
C VAL A 32 -17.03 18.75 -5.48
N ASN A 33 -16.99 19.54 -4.41
CA ASN A 33 -15.95 19.42 -3.38
C ASN A 33 -16.01 18.08 -2.63
N LEU A 34 -17.21 17.60 -2.30
CA LEU A 34 -17.36 16.27 -1.69
C LEU A 34 -16.94 15.16 -2.66
N GLY A 35 -17.30 15.28 -3.95
CA GLY A 35 -16.86 14.36 -4.99
C GLY A 35 -15.33 14.33 -5.14
N GLY A 36 -14.69 15.50 -5.13
CA GLY A 36 -13.23 15.64 -5.13
C GLY A 36 -12.59 14.99 -3.92
N ALA A 37 -13.11 15.25 -2.71
CA ALA A 37 -12.59 14.62 -1.49
C ALA A 37 -12.67 13.09 -1.52
N LEU A 38 -13.77 12.54 -2.03
CA LEU A 38 -13.94 11.09 -2.19
C LEU A 38 -13.00 10.51 -3.24
N ALA A 39 -12.78 11.22 -4.35
CA ALA A 39 -11.83 10.81 -5.38
C ALA A 39 -10.38 10.81 -4.86
N VAL A 40 -9.96 11.86 -4.15
CA VAL A 40 -8.63 11.91 -3.53
C VAL A 40 -8.49 10.82 -2.46
N LYS A 41 -9.53 10.58 -1.65
CA LYS A 41 -9.54 9.48 -0.67
C LYS A 41 -9.30 8.12 -1.34
N GLU A 42 -9.94 7.84 -2.47
CA GLU A 42 -9.74 6.59 -3.23
C GLU A 42 -8.33 6.50 -3.83
N SER A 43 -7.81 7.62 -4.34
CA SER A 43 -6.43 7.73 -4.81
C SER A 43 -5.43 7.42 -3.70
N SER A 44 -5.64 7.99 -2.51
CA SER A 44 -4.81 7.72 -1.34
C SER A 44 -4.90 6.28 -0.87
N ALA A 45 -6.09 5.67 -0.90
CA ALA A 45 -6.25 4.25 -0.59
C ALA A 45 -5.48 3.36 -1.57
N THR A 46 -5.56 3.68 -2.86
CA THR A 46 -4.83 2.97 -3.93
C THR A 46 -3.32 3.13 -3.75
N THR A 47 -2.85 4.35 -3.46
CA THR A 47 -1.43 4.67 -3.24
C THR A 47 -0.84 3.83 -2.11
N VAL A 48 -1.48 3.84 -0.93
CA VAL A 48 -0.96 3.06 0.21
C VAL A 48 -1.07 1.55 -0.03
N GLN A 49 -2.07 1.09 -0.78
CA GLN A 49 -2.19 -0.33 -1.13
C GLN A 49 -1.04 -0.76 -2.04
N GLN A 50 -0.78 -0.02 -3.12
CA GLN A 50 0.33 -0.32 -4.03
C GLN A 50 1.67 -0.24 -3.31
N ALA A 51 1.90 0.79 -2.52
CA ALA A 51 3.14 0.94 -1.76
C ALA A 51 3.35 -0.23 -0.77
N SER A 52 2.31 -0.67 -0.06
CA SER A 52 2.40 -1.81 0.85
C SER A 52 2.66 -3.14 0.13
N LEU A 53 2.14 -3.29 -1.10
CA LEU A 53 2.39 -4.46 -1.94
C LEU A 53 3.81 -4.45 -2.51
N ALA A 54 4.27 -3.31 -3.03
CA ALA A 54 5.61 -3.12 -3.57
C ALA A 54 6.68 -3.39 -2.50
N GLY A 55 6.56 -2.79 -1.32
CA GLY A 55 7.47 -3.05 -0.20
C GLY A 55 7.48 -4.53 0.24
N SER A 56 6.34 -5.20 0.17
CA SER A 56 6.27 -6.65 0.43
C SER A 56 6.97 -7.46 -0.67
N SER A 57 6.79 -7.09 -1.94
CA SER A 57 7.43 -7.75 -3.08
C SER A 57 8.94 -7.65 -3.00
N VAL A 58 9.48 -6.44 -2.78
CA VAL A 58 10.92 -6.21 -2.67
C VAL A 58 11.51 -7.00 -1.51
N LEU A 59 10.81 -7.08 -0.36
CA LEU A 59 11.27 -7.92 0.74
C LEU A 59 11.39 -9.39 0.33
N TYR A 60 10.39 -9.95 -0.34
CA TYR A 60 10.44 -11.33 -0.84
C TYR A 60 11.55 -11.54 -1.86
N GLU A 61 11.70 -10.61 -2.80
CA GLU A 61 12.68 -10.71 -3.88
C GLU A 61 14.12 -10.69 -3.34
N GLU A 62 14.41 -9.76 -2.43
CA GLU A 62 15.72 -9.63 -1.79
C GLU A 62 16.07 -10.87 -0.96
N VAL A 63 15.14 -11.34 -0.13
CA VAL A 63 15.37 -12.54 0.70
C VAL A 63 15.58 -13.78 -0.16
N ARG A 64 14.76 -13.94 -1.20
CA ARG A 64 14.90 -15.04 -2.15
C ARG A 64 16.26 -14.97 -2.84
N GLN A 65 16.66 -13.79 -3.31
CA GLN A 65 17.94 -13.61 -3.99
C GLN A 65 19.10 -13.97 -3.07
N ILE A 66 19.11 -13.44 -1.85
CA ILE A 66 20.16 -13.71 -0.85
C ILE A 66 20.26 -15.22 -0.55
N ILE A 67 19.12 -15.92 -0.45
CA ILE A 67 19.11 -17.35 -0.15
C ILE A 67 19.56 -18.18 -1.36
N TYR A 68 19.12 -17.84 -2.57
CA TYR A 68 19.45 -18.61 -3.78
C TYR A 68 20.88 -18.37 -4.25
N ASP A 69 21.41 -17.16 -4.05
CA ASP A 69 22.77 -16.79 -4.42
C ASP A 69 23.80 -17.22 -3.34
N TYR A 70 23.36 -17.75 -2.19
CA TYR A 70 24.25 -18.18 -1.12
C TYR A 70 24.94 -19.50 -1.45
N GLU A 71 26.22 -19.42 -1.82
CA GLU A 71 27.10 -20.56 -2.00
C GLU A 71 28.20 -20.58 -0.93
N ASP A 72 28.29 -21.66 -0.17
CA ASP A 72 29.33 -21.85 0.84
C ASP A 72 29.73 -23.33 0.96
N GLU A 73 30.95 -23.64 0.50
CA GLU A 73 31.52 -24.99 0.49
C GLU A 73 31.78 -25.56 1.90
N THR A 74 31.65 -24.74 2.95
CA THR A 74 31.84 -25.16 4.35
C THR A 74 30.55 -25.57 5.03
N LEU A 75 29.40 -25.46 4.35
CA LEU A 75 28.12 -25.93 4.87
C LEU A 75 28.12 -27.45 5.01
N GLU A 76 27.60 -27.94 6.12
CA GLU A 76 27.43 -29.37 6.35
C GLU A 76 26.02 -29.69 6.86
N GLY A 77 25.56 -30.91 6.56
CA GLY A 77 24.34 -31.47 7.11
C GLY A 77 23.08 -30.69 6.72
N ALA A 78 22.33 -30.21 7.71
CA ALA A 78 21.02 -29.59 7.50
C ALA A 78 21.08 -28.23 6.77
N LEU A 79 22.21 -27.52 6.84
CA LEU A 79 22.39 -26.25 6.13
C LEU A 79 22.68 -26.49 4.65
N GLN A 80 23.57 -27.43 4.35
CA GLN A 80 23.87 -27.81 2.97
C GLN A 80 22.60 -28.27 2.26
N ALA A 81 21.85 -29.20 2.85
CA ALA A 81 20.57 -29.68 2.31
C ALA A 81 19.45 -28.63 2.31
N PHE A 82 19.62 -27.48 2.97
CA PHE A 82 18.70 -26.37 2.85
C PHE A 82 19.03 -25.55 1.61
N PHE A 83 20.26 -25.03 1.53
CA PHE A 83 20.67 -24.13 0.45
C PHE A 83 20.76 -24.83 -0.92
N GLU A 84 21.17 -26.10 -0.97
CA GLU A 84 21.20 -26.86 -2.24
C GLU A 84 19.80 -27.20 -2.76
N ASP A 85 18.87 -27.56 -1.86
CA ASP A 85 17.56 -28.10 -2.26
C ASP A 85 16.42 -27.07 -2.21
N ILE A 86 16.66 -25.83 -1.76
CA ILE A 86 15.56 -24.89 -1.50
C ILE A 86 14.76 -24.57 -2.77
N GLU A 87 15.42 -24.37 -3.90
CA GLU A 87 14.75 -24.09 -5.17
C GLU A 87 13.86 -25.28 -5.58
N GLU A 88 14.36 -26.52 -5.44
CA GLU A 88 13.58 -27.73 -5.70
C GLU A 88 12.38 -27.85 -4.75
N LYS A 89 12.58 -27.62 -3.45
CA LYS A 89 11.51 -27.66 -2.44
C LYS A 89 10.42 -26.64 -2.75
N VAL A 90 10.80 -25.43 -3.16
CA VAL A 90 9.87 -24.37 -3.57
C VAL A 90 9.12 -24.77 -4.83
N GLY A 91 9.79 -25.33 -5.83
CA GLY A 91 9.16 -25.85 -7.05
C GLY A 91 8.13 -26.95 -6.75
N VAL A 92 8.50 -27.95 -5.96
CA VAL A 92 7.59 -29.03 -5.53
C VAL A 92 6.38 -28.48 -4.76
N ARG A 93 6.60 -27.47 -3.91
CA ARG A 93 5.50 -26.81 -3.19
C ARG A 93 4.59 -26.03 -4.14
N ALA A 94 5.16 -25.29 -5.10
CA ALA A 94 4.40 -24.54 -6.08
C ALA A 94 3.51 -25.44 -6.97
N ASP A 95 4.02 -26.60 -7.39
CA ASP A 95 3.24 -27.60 -8.13
C ASP A 95 2.07 -28.15 -7.31
N ALA A 96 2.30 -28.40 -6.01
CA ALA A 96 1.27 -28.84 -5.09
C ALA A 96 0.18 -27.77 -4.87
N LEU A 97 0.56 -26.49 -4.77
CA LEU A 97 -0.37 -25.36 -4.62
C LEU A 97 -1.18 -25.13 -5.91
N THR A 98 -0.55 -25.23 -7.08
CA THR A 98 -1.23 -25.13 -8.38
C THR A 98 -2.33 -26.18 -8.54
N SER A 99 -2.11 -27.38 -8.01
CA SER A 99 -3.08 -28.47 -8.05
C SER A 99 -4.19 -28.37 -6.99
N ASN A 100 -4.10 -27.40 -6.06
CA ASN A 100 -5.03 -27.23 -4.97
C ASN A 100 -6.12 -26.21 -5.33
N SER A 101 -7.38 -26.62 -5.24
CA SER A 101 -8.54 -25.81 -5.60
C SER A 101 -8.68 -24.51 -4.78
N SER A 102 -8.00 -24.42 -3.64
CA SER A 102 -7.98 -23.23 -2.79
C SER A 102 -7.21 -22.06 -3.41
N TYR A 103 -6.30 -22.35 -4.35
CA TYR A 103 -5.47 -21.36 -5.05
C TYR A 103 -5.94 -21.13 -6.50
N ASN A 104 -7.16 -21.59 -6.83
CA ASN A 104 -7.76 -21.35 -8.14
C ASN A 104 -7.91 -19.84 -8.38
N GLY A 105 -7.30 -19.36 -9.47
CA GLY A 105 -7.32 -17.94 -9.84
C GLY A 105 -6.08 -17.15 -9.40
N TRP A 106 -5.16 -17.77 -8.66
CA TRP A 106 -3.85 -17.19 -8.38
C TRP A 106 -2.97 -17.26 -9.61
N THR A 107 -2.15 -16.23 -9.78
CA THR A 107 -1.09 -16.19 -10.80
C THR A 107 0.07 -17.11 -10.41
N ALA A 108 0.88 -17.51 -11.38
CA ALA A 108 2.07 -18.32 -11.12
C ALA A 108 3.03 -17.64 -10.14
N ASN A 109 3.14 -16.31 -10.18
CA ASN A 109 3.98 -15.55 -9.27
C ASN A 109 3.46 -15.59 -7.83
N GLU A 110 2.15 -15.39 -7.63
CA GLU A 110 1.53 -15.47 -6.29
C GLU A 110 1.68 -16.90 -5.71
N ILE A 111 1.49 -17.93 -6.53
CA ILE A 111 1.72 -19.32 -6.15
C ILE A 111 3.16 -19.55 -5.72
N HIS A 112 4.13 -18.99 -6.48
CA HIS A 112 5.54 -19.14 -6.16
C HIS A 112 5.94 -18.39 -4.88
N ILE A 113 5.41 -17.20 -4.65
CA ILE A 113 5.63 -16.43 -3.41
C ILE A 113 5.09 -17.20 -2.20
N GLU A 114 3.88 -17.73 -2.31
CA GLU A 114 3.27 -18.55 -1.25
C GLU A 114 4.05 -19.86 -1.03
N ALA A 115 4.49 -20.52 -2.09
CA ALA A 115 5.35 -21.70 -1.99
C ALA A 115 6.64 -21.40 -1.24
N PHE A 116 7.27 -20.27 -1.57
CA PHE A 116 8.48 -19.79 -0.91
C PHE A 116 8.24 -19.48 0.57
N ASP A 117 7.19 -18.72 0.91
CA ASP A 117 6.84 -18.41 2.31
C ASP A 117 6.62 -19.70 3.13
N GLN A 118 5.89 -20.66 2.58
CA GLN A 118 5.63 -21.93 3.26
C GLN A 118 6.89 -22.77 3.45
N VAL A 119 7.75 -22.88 2.44
CA VAL A 119 9.02 -23.64 2.55
C VAL A 119 9.94 -22.96 3.56
N LEU A 120 10.08 -21.63 3.48
CA LEU A 120 10.94 -20.90 4.40
C LEU A 120 10.45 -21.02 5.84
N LYS A 121 9.13 -20.91 6.05
CA LYS A 121 8.52 -21.13 7.38
C LYS A 121 8.80 -22.54 7.93
N ASP A 122 8.70 -23.56 7.09
CA ASP A 122 8.97 -24.94 7.49
C ASP A 122 10.45 -25.12 7.88
N GLU A 123 11.36 -24.55 7.09
CA GLU A 123 12.81 -24.64 7.30
C GLU A 123 13.30 -23.78 8.47
N LEU A 124 12.67 -22.62 8.72
CA LEU A 124 12.92 -21.78 9.90
C LEU A 124 12.55 -22.47 11.22
N ASN A 125 11.82 -23.60 11.22
CA ASN A 125 11.63 -24.41 12.43
C ASN A 125 12.90 -25.17 12.84
N ARG A 126 13.88 -25.31 11.95
CA ARG A 126 15.19 -25.91 12.25
C ARG A 126 16.11 -24.84 12.82
N SER A 127 16.53 -24.99 14.07
CA SER A 127 17.31 -23.97 14.79
C SER A 127 18.57 -23.56 14.04
N VAL A 128 19.28 -24.52 13.42
CA VAL A 128 20.52 -24.27 12.68
C VAL A 128 20.27 -23.42 11.43
N VAL A 129 19.20 -23.70 10.68
CA VAL A 129 18.82 -22.92 9.48
C VAL A 129 18.40 -21.51 9.89
N ARG A 130 17.59 -21.39 10.95
CA ARG A 130 17.16 -20.09 11.46
C ARG A 130 18.34 -19.22 11.87
N GLU A 131 19.25 -19.73 12.67
CA GLU A 131 20.43 -18.97 13.13
C GLU A 131 21.28 -18.50 11.95
N LYS A 132 21.47 -19.36 10.94
CA LYS A 132 22.24 -18.99 9.74
C LYS A 132 21.52 -17.94 8.88
N LEU A 133 20.20 -18.05 8.72
CA LEU A 133 19.42 -17.06 7.97
C LEU A 133 19.33 -15.73 8.71
N GLU A 134 19.18 -15.74 10.04
CA GLU A 134 19.23 -14.53 10.86
C GLU A 134 20.58 -13.81 10.69
N ASP A 135 21.70 -14.55 10.73
CA ASP A 135 23.04 -14.00 10.48
C ASP A 135 23.15 -13.45 9.05
N LEU A 136 22.78 -14.23 8.04
CA LEU A 136 22.84 -13.84 6.63
C LEU A 136 22.04 -12.58 6.32
N LEU A 137 20.78 -12.52 6.78
CA LEU A 137 19.85 -11.45 6.46
C LEU A 137 20.11 -10.17 7.28
N GLN A 138 20.76 -10.27 8.44
CA GLN A 138 21.10 -9.10 9.28
C GLN A 138 22.16 -8.19 8.66
N TYR A 139 23.05 -8.71 7.81
CA TYR A 139 24.09 -7.90 7.16
C TYR A 139 23.60 -7.21 5.89
N GLU A 140 22.42 -7.59 5.40
CA GLU A 140 21.89 -7.11 4.14
C GLU A 140 21.02 -5.88 4.36
N ASN A 141 21.12 -4.90 3.47
CA ASN A 141 20.39 -3.64 3.57
C ASN A 141 18.94 -3.75 3.07
N ILE A 142 18.26 -4.86 3.40
CA ILE A 142 16.91 -5.19 2.91
C ILE A 142 15.92 -4.14 3.40
N GLU A 143 16.01 -3.73 4.67
CA GLU A 143 15.11 -2.72 5.24
C GLU A 143 15.16 -1.40 4.45
N SER A 144 16.34 -0.91 4.08
CA SER A 144 16.47 0.32 3.30
C SER A 144 15.86 0.14 1.91
N LYS A 145 16.13 -0.97 1.23
CA LYS A 145 15.55 -1.22 -0.11
C LYS A 145 14.03 -1.24 -0.07
N VAL A 146 13.44 -1.86 0.96
CA VAL A 146 11.99 -1.85 1.18
C VAL A 146 11.47 -0.44 1.45
N ILE A 147 12.17 0.35 2.28
CA ILE A 147 11.79 1.74 2.57
C ILE A 147 11.85 2.59 1.30
N ASP A 148 12.92 2.46 0.52
CA ASP A 148 13.13 3.21 -0.72
C ASP A 148 12.06 2.88 -1.76
N GLU A 149 11.75 1.60 -1.96
CA GLU A 149 10.66 1.15 -2.84
C GLU A 149 9.31 1.72 -2.42
N VAL A 150 9.01 1.71 -1.12
CA VAL A 150 7.75 2.24 -0.59
C VAL A 150 7.67 3.75 -0.83
N LYS A 151 8.77 4.49 -0.64
CA LYS A 151 8.82 5.94 -0.93
C LYS A 151 8.60 6.21 -2.42
N GLU A 152 9.29 5.47 -3.28
CA GLU A 152 9.15 5.59 -4.74
C GLU A 152 7.72 5.31 -5.18
N THR A 153 7.13 4.20 -4.73
CA THR A 153 5.75 3.84 -5.07
C THR A 153 4.72 4.88 -4.61
N ILE A 154 4.93 5.49 -3.43
CA ILE A 154 4.06 6.59 -2.96
C ILE A 154 4.13 7.78 -3.92
N LEU A 155 5.35 8.19 -4.30
CA LEU A 155 5.57 9.34 -5.18
C LEU A 155 5.06 9.09 -6.61
N GLU A 156 5.23 7.87 -7.13
CA GLU A 156 4.74 7.47 -8.45
C GLU A 156 3.21 7.47 -8.56
N ASN A 157 2.51 7.36 -7.42
CA ASN A 157 1.05 7.40 -7.34
C ASN A 157 0.51 8.78 -6.87
N ASP A 158 1.26 9.85 -7.12
CA ASP A 158 0.93 11.23 -6.73
C ASP A 158 0.69 11.41 -5.22
N GLY A 159 1.25 10.52 -4.40
CA GLY A 159 1.20 10.60 -2.95
C GLY A 159 2.27 11.52 -2.39
N VAL A 160 2.05 11.98 -1.15
CA VAL A 160 3.00 12.82 -0.41
C VAL A 160 3.66 12.04 0.72
N LEU A 161 4.96 12.27 0.90
CA LEU A 161 5.75 11.68 1.99
C LEU A 161 5.54 12.41 3.33
N GLU A 162 4.99 13.62 3.32
CA GLU A 162 4.74 14.39 4.55
C GLU A 162 3.78 13.65 5.49
N GLY A 163 4.31 13.22 6.65
CA GLY A 163 3.57 12.43 7.62
C GLY A 163 3.33 10.97 7.19
N ALA A 164 3.94 10.52 6.10
CA ALA A 164 3.91 9.14 5.66
C ALA A 164 4.76 8.24 6.57
N LYS A 165 4.31 7.01 6.78
CA LYS A 165 4.89 6.07 7.74
C LYS A 165 4.85 4.65 7.20
N LEU A 166 5.92 3.92 7.49
CA LEU A 166 5.99 2.47 7.33
C LEU A 166 6.12 1.82 8.70
N TYR A 167 5.37 0.77 8.98
CA TYR A 167 5.57 -0.04 10.17
C TYR A 167 5.14 -1.48 9.93
N ILE A 168 5.59 -2.39 10.79
CA ILE A 168 5.18 -3.80 10.74
C ILE A 168 4.22 -4.09 11.88
N ARG A 169 3.13 -4.79 11.56
CA ARG A 169 2.19 -5.31 12.56
C ARG A 169 1.60 -6.61 12.03
N ASP A 170 1.37 -7.59 12.90
CA ASP A 170 0.74 -8.86 12.53
C ASP A 170 1.37 -9.55 11.30
N HIS A 171 2.70 -9.50 11.21
CA HIS A 171 3.48 -10.05 10.09
C HIS A 171 3.18 -9.41 8.73
N ARG A 172 2.81 -8.12 8.71
CA ARG A 172 2.47 -7.37 7.49
C ARG A 172 3.15 -6.01 7.51
N ILE A 173 3.56 -5.55 6.34
CA ILE A 173 4.02 -4.17 6.13
C ILE A 173 2.79 -3.28 6.00
N TYR A 174 2.68 -2.28 6.87
CA TYR A 174 1.68 -1.24 6.80
C TYR A 174 2.31 0.04 6.28
N VAL A 175 1.61 0.69 5.35
CA VAL A 175 1.98 1.98 4.81
C VAL A 175 0.83 2.95 5.06
N ARG A 176 1.17 4.12 5.60
CA ARG A 176 0.28 5.27 5.72
C ARG A 176 0.87 6.40 4.90
N ALA A 177 0.08 6.97 4.01
CA ALA A 177 0.44 8.13 3.19
C ALA A 177 -0.83 8.94 2.86
N ALA A 178 -0.67 10.07 2.20
CA ALA A 178 -1.78 10.90 1.73
C ALA A 178 -1.58 11.31 0.28
N ASN A 179 -2.64 11.82 -0.33
CA ASN A 179 -2.56 12.66 -1.53
C ASN A 179 -3.14 14.02 -1.20
N ASP A 180 -2.68 15.03 -1.92
CA ASP A 180 -3.12 16.41 -1.75
C ASP A 180 -4.52 16.60 -2.34
N MET A 181 -5.45 17.11 -1.54
CA MET A 181 -6.73 17.59 -2.03
C MET A 181 -6.68 19.10 -2.17
N GLU A 182 -7.06 19.60 -3.35
CA GLU A 182 -7.38 21.02 -3.55
C GLU A 182 -8.90 21.18 -3.70
N ALA A 183 -9.52 21.93 -2.79
CA ALA A 183 -10.94 22.24 -2.90
C ALA A 183 -11.20 23.25 -4.02
N PHE A 184 -12.27 23.03 -4.78
CA PHE A 184 -12.73 23.96 -5.81
C PHE A 184 -13.23 25.26 -5.16
N SER A 185 -12.52 26.36 -5.43
CA SER A 185 -12.89 27.71 -5.02
C SER A 185 -13.43 28.51 -6.21
N TYR A 186 -14.48 29.30 -5.97
CA TYR A 186 -14.99 30.26 -6.96
C TYR A 186 -14.24 31.59 -6.84
N ASP A 187 -13.37 31.87 -7.81
CA ASP A 187 -12.69 33.16 -8.11
C ASP A 187 -12.70 34.21 -6.97
N GLY A 188 -11.95 33.93 -5.90
CA GLY A 188 -11.71 34.87 -4.79
C GLY A 188 -12.79 34.98 -3.69
N TYR A 189 -13.92 34.26 -3.79
CA TYR A 189 -14.99 34.30 -2.77
C TYR A 189 -14.88 33.23 -1.68
N MET A 190 -14.11 32.16 -1.93
CA MET A 190 -13.78 31.15 -0.92
C MET A 190 -12.29 30.82 -1.00
N GLU A 191 -11.64 30.71 0.15
CA GLU A 191 -10.24 30.28 0.25
C GLU A 191 -10.16 28.80 -0.15
N GLY A 192 -9.31 28.48 -1.13
CA GLY A 192 -9.06 27.10 -1.53
C GLY A 192 -8.42 26.34 -0.37
N ILE A 193 -9.13 25.37 0.18
CA ILE A 193 -8.59 24.51 1.23
C ILE A 193 -7.68 23.49 0.54
N LYS A 194 -6.40 23.46 0.95
CA LYS A 194 -5.50 22.35 0.66
C LYS A 194 -5.39 21.47 1.90
N GLU A 195 -5.69 20.18 1.75
CA GLU A 195 -5.64 19.22 2.85
C GLU A 195 -5.11 17.87 2.39
N ASN A 196 -4.28 17.25 3.22
CA ASN A 196 -3.73 15.92 2.97
C ASN A 196 -4.74 14.86 3.41
N ILE A 197 -5.22 14.04 2.48
CA ILE A 197 -6.17 12.98 2.79
C ILE A 197 -5.42 11.69 3.07
N TYR A 198 -5.15 11.42 4.34
CA TYR A 198 -4.41 10.22 4.75
C TYR A 198 -5.25 8.94 4.61
N GLN A 199 -4.62 7.89 4.11
CA GLN A 199 -5.11 6.51 4.15
C GLN A 199 -4.02 5.58 4.70
N GLU A 200 -4.41 4.35 5.00
CA GLU A 200 -3.52 3.31 5.52
C GLU A 200 -3.93 1.98 4.90
N SER A 201 -2.94 1.19 4.46
CA SER A 201 -3.17 -0.16 3.95
C SER A 201 -2.05 -1.09 4.39
N ALA A 202 -2.33 -2.38 4.30
CA ALA A 202 -1.43 -3.45 4.69
C ALA A 202 -1.14 -4.35 3.48
N GLY A 203 0.12 -4.74 3.37
CA GLY A 203 0.55 -5.75 2.43
C GLY A 203 0.06 -7.16 2.82
N PRO A 204 0.43 -8.17 2.00
CA PRO A 204 0.24 -9.57 2.34
C PRO A 204 0.98 -9.94 3.62
N LYS A 205 0.57 -11.07 4.20
CA LYS A 205 1.26 -11.63 5.36
C LYS A 205 2.61 -12.21 4.91
N ILE A 206 3.64 -12.00 5.71
CA ILE A 206 5.00 -12.47 5.49
C ILE A 206 5.44 -13.18 6.76
N ASP A 207 5.37 -14.51 6.79
CA ASP A 207 5.49 -15.25 8.06
C ASP A 207 6.90 -15.17 8.66
N PHE A 208 7.90 -14.89 7.83
CA PHE A 208 9.30 -14.73 8.24
C PHE A 208 9.74 -13.28 8.46
N ILE A 209 8.86 -12.29 8.36
CA ILE A 209 9.26 -10.86 8.40
C ILE A 209 10.03 -10.50 9.68
N ASN A 210 9.73 -11.15 10.81
CA ASN A 210 10.38 -10.90 12.09
C ASN A 210 11.85 -11.37 12.15
N VAL A 211 12.28 -12.20 11.19
CA VAL A 211 13.69 -12.61 11.04
C VAL A 211 14.53 -11.44 10.53
N ILE A 212 13.93 -10.60 9.69
CA ILE A 212 14.59 -9.47 9.02
C ILE A 212 14.39 -8.20 9.81
N TRP A 213 13.14 -7.96 10.21
CA TRP A 213 12.71 -6.70 10.78
C TRP A 213 11.93 -6.95 12.06
N ASP A 214 12.48 -6.50 13.20
CA ASP A 214 11.96 -6.78 14.54
C ASP A 214 10.54 -6.21 14.82
N GLY A 215 10.01 -5.43 13.87
CA GLY A 215 8.66 -4.84 13.90
C GLY A 215 8.43 -3.83 15.01
N ARG A 216 9.47 -3.41 15.75
CA ARG A 216 9.30 -2.52 16.91
C ARG A 216 9.31 -1.04 16.54
N ARG A 217 9.60 -0.72 15.27
CA ARG A 217 9.85 0.64 14.82
C ARG A 217 8.86 1.05 13.75
N THR A 218 8.20 2.18 13.99
CA THR A 218 7.57 2.96 12.94
C THR A 218 8.64 3.82 12.28
N VAL A 219 8.81 3.65 10.98
CA VAL A 219 9.76 4.40 10.17
C VAL A 219 9.02 5.58 9.52
N PRO A 220 9.41 6.82 9.84
CA PRO A 220 8.94 7.99 9.10
C PRO A 220 9.50 7.96 7.67
N LEU A 221 8.68 8.33 6.70
CA LEU A 221 9.04 8.28 5.27
C LEU A 221 9.33 9.66 4.66
N ASP A 222 9.22 10.73 5.43
CA ASP A 222 9.60 12.09 5.04
C ASP A 222 11.12 12.32 4.98
#